data_AF-A0A7K2ZBH7-F1
#
_entry.id   AF-A0A7K2ZBH7-F1
#
_cell.length_a   1.000
_cell.length_b   1.000
_cell.length_c   1.000
_cell.angle_alpha   90.00
_cell.angle_beta   90.00
_cell.angle_gamma   90.00
#
_symmetry.space_group_name_H-M   'P 1'
#
loop_
_entity.id
_entity.type
_entity.pdbx_description
1 polymer ?
#
loop_
_entity_poly.entity_id
_entity_poly.type
_entity_poly.pdbx_seq_one_letter_code
_entity_poly.pdbx_strand_id
1 'polypeptide(L)'
;MTRRRTLVVTNDFPPRQGGIETFVHAMAGRFPAGSVVVYTSAEPGAAAHDAALPYPVVRDPARMLLPTPRATARAVELALRHGCDSVWFGAAAPL
;
A
#
# COMPACT_ATOMS: atom_id res chain seq x y z
N MET A 1 20.68 6.27 -13.34
CA MET A 1 19.61 6.84 -12.49
C MET A 1 19.28 5.82 -11.42
N THR A 2 19.42 6.18 -10.14
CA THR A 2 18.98 5.31 -9.04
C THR A 2 17.47 5.15 -9.13
N ARG A 3 16.99 3.92 -9.32
CA ARG A 3 15.56 3.63 -9.44
C ARG A 3 14.94 3.77 -8.05
N ARG A 4 14.29 4.90 -7.78
CA ARG A 4 13.55 5.11 -6.53
C ARG A 4 12.32 4.21 -6.50
N ARG A 5 11.98 3.67 -5.33
CA ARG A 5 10.80 2.83 -5.15
C ARG A 5 10.11 3.18 -3.84
N THR A 6 8.80 3.41 -3.90
CA THR A 6 8.02 3.86 -2.75
C THR A 6 7.11 2.75 -2.22
N LEU A 7 7.10 2.59 -0.90
CA LEU A 7 6.07 1.83 -0.20
C LEU A 7 4.92 2.78 0.17
N VAL A 8 3.73 2.53 -0.36
CA VAL A 8 2.50 3.22 0.06
C VAL A 8 1.90 2.45 1.23
N VAL A 9 1.65 3.11 2.35
CA VAL A 9 0.98 2.53 3.52
C VAL A 9 -0.38 3.22 3.69
N THR A 10 -1.47 2.47 3.67
CA THR A 10 -2.83 3.04 3.75
C THR A 10 -3.84 2.06 4.33
N ASN A 11 -4.85 2.53 5.05
CA ASN A 11 -6.05 1.74 5.37
C ASN A 11 -7.09 1.74 4.26
N ASP A 12 -6.97 2.70 3.35
CA ASP A 12 -8.00 3.07 2.40
C ASP A 12 -7.47 2.71 1.01
N PHE A 13 -7.81 1.51 0.58
CA PHE A 13 -7.50 1.02 -0.76
C PHE A 13 -8.66 0.18 -1.31
N PRO A 14 -8.93 0.21 -2.65
CA PRO A 14 -9.99 -0.60 -3.23
C PRO A 14 -9.80 -2.10 -2.95
N PRO A 15 -10.84 -2.94 -3.03
CA PRO A 15 -12.16 -2.69 -3.65
C PRO A 15 -13.14 -1.91 -2.80
N ARG A 16 -12.79 -1.53 -1.56
CA ARG A 16 -13.59 -0.58 -0.78
C ARG A 16 -13.79 0.70 -1.58
N GLN A 17 -15.01 1.20 -1.59
CA GLN A 17 -15.36 2.43 -2.29
C GLN A 17 -15.29 3.63 -1.35
N GLY A 18 -14.60 4.67 -1.80
CA GLY A 18 -14.51 5.94 -1.08
C GLY A 18 -13.53 6.90 -1.74
N GLY A 19 -13.50 8.13 -1.24
CA GLY A 19 -12.70 9.21 -1.82
C GLY A 19 -11.20 8.97 -1.65
N ILE A 20 -10.78 8.50 -0.47
CA ILE A 20 -9.36 8.26 -0.17
C ILE A 20 -8.88 7.03 -0.94
N GLU A 21 -9.65 5.96 -0.98
CA GLU A 21 -9.38 4.74 -1.74
C GLU A 21 -9.14 5.06 -3.22
N THR A 22 -10.05 5.86 -3.80
CA THR A 22 -9.95 6.31 -5.19
C THR A 22 -8.71 7.17 -5.40
N PHE A 23 -8.43 8.10 -4.49
CA PHE A 23 -7.27 8.97 -4.56
C PHE A 23 -5.95 8.19 -4.48
N VAL A 24 -5.79 7.33 -3.48
CA VAL A 24 -4.57 6.54 -3.28
C VAL A 24 -4.35 5.58 -4.45
N HIS A 25 -5.39 4.92 -4.93
CA HIS A 25 -5.31 4.07 -6.13
C HIS A 25 -4.87 4.85 -7.38
N ALA A 26 -5.49 6.01 -7.62
CA ALA A 26 -5.16 6.86 -8.76
C ALA A 26 -3.73 7.42 -8.68
N MET A 27 -3.23 7.68 -7.48
CA MET A 27 -1.85 8.11 -7.27
C MET A 27 -0.87 6.96 -7.43
N ALA A 28 -1.15 5.78 -6.88
CA ALA A 28 -0.32 4.58 -7.05
C ALA A 28 -0.15 4.22 -8.53
N GLY A 29 -1.21 4.37 -9.34
CA GLY A 29 -1.16 4.16 -10.79
C GLY A 29 -0.33 5.18 -11.60
N ARG A 30 0.07 6.30 -10.99
CA ARG A 30 0.91 7.33 -11.64
C ARG A 30 2.40 7.14 -11.38
N PHE A 31 2.78 6.23 -10.49
CA PHE A 31 4.19 5.89 -10.30
C PHE A 31 4.75 5.23 -11.57
N PRO A 32 6.03 5.47 -11.90
CA PRO A 32 6.72 4.69 -12.93
C PRO A 32 6.55 3.17 -12.73
N ALA A 33 6.55 2.42 -13.84
CA ALA A 33 6.39 0.97 -13.78
C ALA A 33 7.43 0.33 -12.85
N GLY A 34 6.97 -0.48 -11.89
CA GLY A 34 7.82 -1.16 -10.92
C GLY A 34 8.44 -0.27 -9.84
N SER A 35 8.01 0.99 -9.68
CA SER A 35 8.51 1.90 -8.63
C SER A 35 7.56 2.08 -7.44
N VAL A 36 6.53 1.25 -7.31
CA VAL A 36 5.56 1.31 -6.20
C VAL A 36 5.23 -0.08 -5.65
N VAL A 37 4.93 -0.13 -4.37
CA VAL A 37 4.31 -1.26 -3.65
C VAL A 37 3.26 -0.67 -2.73
N VAL A 38 2.09 -1.30 -2.63
CA VAL A 38 1.06 -0.88 -1.67
C VAL A 38 1.00 -1.88 -0.53
N TYR A 39 1.00 -1.39 0.71
CA TYR A 39 0.72 -2.16 1.93
C TYR A 39 -0.56 -1.60 2.57
N THR A 40 -1.57 -2.47 2.71
CA THR A 40 -2.89 -2.05 3.15
C THR A 40 -3.63 -3.13 3.93
N SER A 41 -4.74 -2.78 4.57
CA SER A 41 -5.56 -3.69 5.36
C SER A 41 -6.33 -4.69 4.48
N ALA A 42 -6.79 -5.77 5.11
CA ALA A 42 -7.64 -6.77 4.47
C ALA A 42 -8.99 -6.19 4.07
N GLU A 43 -9.43 -6.51 2.84
CA GLU A 43 -10.72 -6.11 2.30
C GLU A 43 -11.34 -7.29 1.52
N PRO A 44 -12.65 -7.60 1.68
CA PRO A 44 -13.32 -8.62 0.88
C PRO A 44 -13.18 -8.36 -0.62
N GLY A 45 -12.91 -9.41 -1.40
CA GLY A 45 -12.71 -9.29 -2.84
C GLY A 45 -11.37 -8.70 -3.27
N ALA A 46 -10.48 -8.35 -2.32
CA ALA A 46 -9.17 -7.78 -2.61
C ALA A 46 -8.33 -8.61 -3.58
N ALA A 47 -8.34 -9.95 -3.45
CA ALA A 47 -7.51 -10.81 -4.30
C ALA A 47 -7.80 -10.64 -5.81
N ALA A 48 -9.08 -10.53 -6.19
CA ALA A 48 -9.46 -10.35 -7.58
C ALA A 48 -9.13 -8.92 -8.07
N HIS A 49 -9.31 -7.91 -7.22
CA HIS A 49 -8.94 -6.53 -7.53
C HIS A 49 -7.42 -6.38 -7.70
N ASP A 50 -6.65 -6.87 -6.73
CA ASP A 50 -5.19 -6.72 -6.65
C ASP A 50 -4.49 -7.43 -7.82
N ALA A 51 -5.02 -8.58 -8.27
CA ALA A 51 -4.48 -9.31 -9.42
C ALA A 51 -4.58 -8.55 -10.76
N ALA A 52 -5.46 -7.56 -10.87
CA ALA A 52 -5.61 -6.74 -12.07
C ALA A 52 -4.67 -5.52 -12.09
N LEU A 53 -3.92 -5.27 -11.01
CA LEU A 53 -3.07 -4.08 -10.88
C LEU A 53 -1.67 -4.30 -11.46
N PRO A 54 -1.04 -3.27 -12.06
CA PRO A 54 0.30 -3.38 -12.63
C PRO A 54 1.42 -3.24 -11.58
N TYR A 55 1.08 -3.32 -10.29
CA TYR A 55 2.00 -3.20 -9.17
C TYR A 55 1.54 -4.08 -8.00
N PRO A 56 2.46 -4.53 -7.13
CA PRO A 56 2.12 -5.40 -6.01
C PRO A 56 1.33 -4.66 -4.93
N VAL A 57 0.30 -5.34 -4.44
CA VAL A 57 -0.45 -4.98 -3.23
C VAL A 57 -0.27 -6.09 -2.19
N VAL A 58 0.14 -5.71 -0.99
CA VAL A 58 0.31 -6.59 0.15
C VAL A 58 -0.78 -6.28 1.17
N ARG A 59 -1.63 -7.27 1.44
CA ARG A 59 -2.71 -7.19 2.43
C ARG A 59 -2.22 -7.67 3.79
N ASP A 60 -2.28 -6.81 4.80
CA ASP A 60 -2.20 -7.27 6.19
C ASP A 60 -3.49 -8.02 6.54
N PRO A 61 -3.44 -9.11 7.32
CA PRO A 61 -4.65 -9.81 7.75
C PRO A 61 -5.58 -8.96 8.63
N ALA A 62 -5.11 -7.85 9.22
CA ALA A 62 -5.96 -6.94 9.97
C ALA A 62 -6.91 -6.16 9.04
N ARG A 63 -8.15 -5.96 9.49
CA ARG A 63 -9.15 -5.11 8.80
C ARG A 63 -8.83 -3.61 8.89
N MET A 64 -7.95 -3.24 9.81
CA MET A 64 -7.46 -1.88 10.01
C MET A 64 -6.00 -1.95 10.46
N LEU A 65 -5.13 -1.24 9.76
CA LEU A 65 -3.76 -0.94 10.17
C LEU A 65 -3.81 0.11 11.28
N LEU A 66 -3.14 -0.16 12.38
CA LEU A 66 -2.96 0.76 13.49
C LEU A 66 -1.46 0.94 13.74
N PRO A 67 -1.03 2.06 14.36
CA PRO A 67 0.38 2.37 14.60
C PRO A 67 0.94 1.52 15.74
N THR A 68 1.03 0.22 15.48
CA THR A 68 1.50 -0.78 16.41
C THR A 68 2.91 -1.22 16.02
N PRO A 69 3.74 -1.65 16.99
CA PRO A 69 5.06 -2.18 16.68
C PRO A 69 5.05 -3.30 15.64
N ARG A 70 4.01 -4.16 15.64
CA ARG A 70 3.84 -5.23 14.62
C ARG A 70 3.66 -4.65 13.22
N ALA A 71 2.77 -3.67 13.07
CA ALA A 71 2.51 -3.05 11.78
C ALA A 71 3.75 -2.31 11.26
N THR A 72 4.45 -1.59 12.14
CA THR A 72 5.73 -0.93 11.81
C THR A 72 6.78 -1.94 11.35
N ALA A 73 7.00 -3.01 12.11
CA ALA A 73 7.96 -4.05 11.75
C ALA A 73 7.63 -4.67 10.38
N ARG A 74 6.34 -4.92 10.12
CA ARG A 74 5.89 -5.44 8.84
C ARG A 74 6.12 -4.46 7.68
N ALA A 75 5.81 -3.18 7.87
CA ALA A 75 6.06 -2.15 6.86
C ALA A 75 7.57 -2.02 6.54
N VAL A 76 8.43 -2.07 7.57
CA VAL A 76 9.89 -2.06 7.41
C VAL A 76 10.37 -3.30 6.65
N GLU A 77 9.88 -4.50 7.00
CA GLU A 77 10.21 -5.73 6.28
C GLU A 77 9.84 -5.64 4.80
N LEU A 78 8.65 -5.12 4.49
CA LEU A 78 8.18 -4.95 3.11
C LEU A 78 9.02 -3.92 2.36
N ALA A 79 9.34 -2.79 2.98
CA ALA A 79 10.21 -1.79 2.37
C ALA A 79 11.57 -2.40 2.00
N LEU A 80 12.21 -3.13 2.93
CA LEU A 80 13.49 -3.80 2.67
C LEU A 80 13.37 -4.89 1.59
N ARG A 81 12.38 -5.77 1.70
CA ARG A 81 12.13 -6.88 0.75
C ARG A 81 11.94 -6.38 -0.68
N HIS A 82 11.26 -5.25 -0.85
CA HIS A 82 10.97 -4.69 -2.16
C HIS A 82 12.00 -3.66 -2.63
N GLY A 83 12.99 -3.31 -1.80
CA GLY A 83 13.99 -2.28 -2.10
C GLY A 83 13.38 -0.89 -2.17
N CYS A 84 12.37 -0.60 -1.34
CA CYS A 84 11.79 0.73 -1.24
C CYS A 84 12.73 1.66 -0.45
N ASP A 85 12.98 2.84 -0.99
CA ASP A 85 13.81 3.89 -0.39
C ASP A 85 12.99 5.06 0.18
N SER A 86 11.68 4.99 0.00
CA SER A 86 10.72 6.02 0.39
C SER A 86 9.42 5.37 0.85
N VAL A 87 8.71 6.07 1.74
CA VAL A 87 7.38 5.67 2.23
C VAL A 87 6.41 6.82 2.04
N TRP A 88 5.20 6.50 1.58
CA TRP A 88 4.09 7.44 1.51
C TRP A 88 2.91 6.91 2.33
N PHE A 89 2.51 7.65 3.35
CA PHE A 89 1.30 7.37 4.14
C PHE A 89 0.10 7.99 3.42
N GLY A 90 -0.81 7.15 2.91
CA GLY A 90 -1.92 7.54 2.04
C GLY A 90 -3.05 8.31 2.74
N ALA A 91 -3.14 8.18 4.07
CA ALA A 91 -4.02 8.93 4.95
C ALA A 91 -3.31 9.18 6.29
N ALA A 92 -3.65 10.27 6.99
CA ALA A 92 -2.94 10.65 8.21
C ALA A 92 -3.42 9.93 9.49
N ALA A 93 -4.61 9.31 9.49
CA ALA A 93 -5.17 8.65 10.69
C ALA A 93 -6.28 7.62 10.39
N PRO A 94 -6.41 6.55 11.20
CA PRO A 94 -5.32 5.96 11.96
C PRO A 94 -4.42 5.19 10.97
N LEU A 95 -3.13 5.48 10.98
CA LEU A 95 -2.09 4.61 10.46
C LEU A 95 -1.13 4.31 11.59
#